data_AF-A0A9E1IQ77-F1
#
_entry.id   AF-A0A9E1IQ77-F1
#
_cell.length_a   1.000
_cell.length_b   1.000
_cell.length_c   1.000
_cell.angle_alpha   90.00
_cell.angle_beta   90.00
_cell.angle_gamma   90.00
#
_symmetry.space_group_name_H-M   'P 1'
#
loop_
_entity.id
_entity.type
_entity.pdbx_description
1 polymer ?
#
loop_
_entity_poly.entity_id
_entity_poly.type
_entity_poly.pdbx_seq_one_letter_code
_entity_poly.pdbx_strand_id
1 'polypeptide(L)'
;GQDANPLASWVAELSMLDNPLTSLHLPPENTSLQFWRPAPRLETLQLSNVPQRSLDRSWGRSSYSAWISSQKGHHKPAPVDPRNLEEGRDIDAVANTDAMPDTEALGSQVDSADQNGPLAEFPKGPGAGDCLHRILEKVSFQGPADQAANQAVVAEELGRAGIDLEHGDAVISALKTVLTAPLGGPLQHLRLSDLDAKRRLHELSFDLPVAQQGDPVRSAGLAHAFEADSDHRFGKNYAKSLRQLDIRSRGFLTGSIDLVFTDGDDPSTARWWVADWKSNWIGERDDSGRGIACGPRHYSQAAMEEQMLAHHYPLQAHLYLLALDRYLRWRLDGYDPNRHLGGYAYVFLRGI
;
A
#
# COMPACT_ATOMS: atom_id res chain seq x y z
N GLY A 1 -24.38 -23.93 -6.11
CA GLY A 1 -25.22 -23.23 -5.15
C GLY A 1 -24.61 -21.87 -4.98
N GLN A 2 -25.29 -20.82 -5.45
CA GLN A 2 -24.87 -19.47 -5.12
C GLN A 2 -25.56 -19.11 -3.81
N ASP A 3 -24.72 -18.82 -2.83
CA ASP A 3 -25.10 -18.45 -1.48
C ASP A 3 -26.08 -17.29 -1.48
N ALA A 4 -27.10 -17.43 -0.64
CA ALA A 4 -28.14 -16.47 -0.43
C ALA A 4 -27.55 -15.07 -0.19
N ASN A 5 -28.22 -14.04 -0.73
CA ASN A 5 -27.93 -12.65 -0.47
C ASN A 5 -27.65 -12.44 1.04
N PRO A 6 -26.47 -11.93 1.44
CA PRO A 6 -26.08 -11.80 2.86
C PRO A 6 -27.00 -10.86 3.64
N LEU A 7 -27.85 -10.09 2.95
CA LEU A 7 -28.86 -9.20 3.53
C LEU A 7 -30.22 -9.89 3.72
N ALA A 8 -30.41 -11.14 3.28
CA ALA A 8 -31.71 -11.81 3.30
C ALA A 8 -32.28 -11.97 4.71
N SER A 9 -31.44 -12.27 5.71
CA SER A 9 -31.84 -12.37 7.12
C SER A 9 -32.28 -11.01 7.67
N TRP A 10 -31.55 -9.95 7.35
CA TRP A 10 -31.86 -8.58 7.76
C TRP A 10 -33.16 -8.06 7.14
N VAL A 11 -33.39 -8.37 5.86
CA VAL A 11 -34.64 -8.03 5.15
C VAL A 11 -35.84 -8.79 5.74
N ALA A 12 -35.65 -10.05 6.15
CA ALA A 12 -36.69 -10.82 6.83
C ALA A 12 -37.04 -10.22 8.21
N GLU A 13 -36.04 -9.84 9.02
CA GLU A 13 -36.27 -9.16 10.30
C GLU A 13 -36.99 -7.82 10.14
N LEU A 14 -36.61 -7.02 9.14
CA LEU A 14 -37.27 -5.75 8.85
C LEU A 14 -38.71 -5.92 8.34
N SER A 15 -39.01 -7.02 7.63
CA SER A 15 -40.38 -7.32 7.16
C SER A 15 -41.34 -7.74 8.28
N MET A 16 -40.81 -8.16 9.44
CA MET A 16 -41.58 -8.54 10.63
C MET A 16 -41.89 -7.34 11.55
N LEU A 17 -41.20 -6.21 11.36
CA LEU A 17 -41.42 -4.99 12.12
C LEU A 17 -42.53 -4.18 11.45
N ASP A 18 -43.70 -4.12 12.10
CA ASP A 18 -44.84 -3.30 11.68
C ASP A 18 -44.53 -1.81 11.95
N ASN A 19 -43.60 -1.24 11.18
CA ASN A 19 -43.12 0.14 11.29
C ASN A 19 -43.66 0.98 10.11
N PRO A 20 -44.52 1.97 10.36
CA PRO A 20 -45.14 2.78 9.30
C PRO A 20 -44.15 3.65 8.49
N LEU A 21 -42.88 3.74 8.91
CA LEU A 21 -41.82 4.49 8.21
C LEU A 21 -40.99 3.64 7.23
N THR A 22 -41.19 2.32 7.18
CA THR A 22 -40.38 1.43 6.32
C THR A 22 -41.30 0.61 5.41
N SER A 23 -41.25 0.87 4.10
CA SER A 23 -41.94 0.05 3.09
C SER A 23 -40.91 -0.80 2.36
N LEU A 24 -40.94 -2.11 2.59
CA LEU A 24 -40.12 -3.08 1.88
C LEU A 24 -40.90 -3.61 0.68
N HIS A 25 -40.55 -3.13 -0.51
CA HIS A 25 -41.02 -3.71 -1.76
C HIS A 25 -40.18 -4.93 -2.11
N LEU A 26 -40.62 -6.11 -1.69
CA LEU A 26 -40.05 -7.36 -2.19
C LEU A 26 -40.37 -7.48 -3.69
N PRO A 27 -39.39 -7.80 -4.55
CA PRO A 27 -39.68 -8.08 -5.94
C PRO A 27 -40.59 -9.31 -6.02
N PRO A 28 -41.57 -9.35 -6.94
CA PRO A 28 -42.47 -10.49 -7.05
C PRO A 28 -41.68 -11.78 -7.31
N GLU A 29 -42.10 -12.87 -6.68
CA GLU A 29 -41.41 -14.18 -6.60
C GLU A 29 -41.09 -14.85 -7.95
N ASN A 30 -41.50 -14.25 -9.07
CA ASN A 30 -41.36 -14.81 -10.40
C ASN A 30 -40.87 -13.80 -11.44
N THR A 31 -40.09 -12.81 -11.01
CA THR A 31 -39.44 -11.90 -11.97
C THR A 31 -38.20 -12.61 -12.50
N SER A 32 -38.29 -13.21 -13.70
CA SER A 32 -37.08 -13.51 -14.47
C SER A 32 -36.22 -12.24 -14.47
N LEU A 33 -34.99 -12.31 -13.95
CA LEU A 33 -34.06 -11.20 -13.93
C LEU A 33 -33.69 -10.87 -15.37
N GLN A 34 -34.53 -10.10 -16.05
CA GLN A 34 -34.18 -9.46 -17.30
C GLN A 34 -33.23 -8.34 -16.93
N PHE A 35 -31.93 -8.65 -16.99
CA PHE A 35 -30.91 -7.61 -17.00
C PHE A 35 -31.32 -6.59 -18.05
N TRP A 36 -31.46 -5.33 -17.65
CA TRP A 36 -31.71 -4.26 -18.58
C TRP A 36 -30.60 -4.30 -19.64
N ARG A 37 -30.99 -4.67 -20.85
CA ARG A 37 -30.13 -4.56 -22.02
C ARG A 37 -30.68 -3.38 -22.80
N PRO A 38 -29.90 -2.30 -22.98
CA PRO A 38 -30.33 -1.25 -23.88
C PRO A 38 -30.63 -1.91 -25.23
N ALA A 39 -31.75 -1.54 -25.85
CA ALA A 39 -32.04 -2.00 -27.20
C ALA A 39 -30.82 -1.69 -28.08
N PRO A 40 -30.27 -2.68 -28.82
CA PRO A 40 -29.12 -2.45 -29.66
C PRO A 40 -29.47 -1.35 -30.65
N ARG A 41 -28.88 -0.16 -30.49
CA ARG A 41 -29.00 0.91 -31.48
C ARG A 41 -28.19 0.48 -32.69
N LEU A 42 -28.89 0.04 -33.72
CA LEU A 42 -28.34 -0.16 -35.07
C LEU A 42 -28.14 1.21 -35.73
N GLU A 43 -27.29 2.03 -35.13
CA GLU A 43 -26.86 3.29 -35.73
C GLU A 43 -25.51 3.05 -36.40
N THR A 44 -25.37 3.46 -37.65
CA THR A 44 -24.05 3.50 -38.29
C THR A 44 -23.21 4.52 -37.55
N LEU A 45 -22.12 4.09 -36.91
CA LEU A 45 -21.19 5.00 -36.24
C LEU A 45 -20.67 6.00 -37.26
N GLN A 46 -21.02 7.28 -37.06
CA GLN A 46 -20.48 8.38 -37.84
C GLN A 46 -19.45 9.12 -37.00
N LEU A 47 -18.37 9.55 -37.64
CA LEU A 47 -17.44 10.49 -37.03
C LEU A 47 -18.19 11.81 -36.81
N SER A 48 -18.50 12.11 -35.55
CA SER A 48 -19.00 13.43 -35.16
C SER A 48 -17.90 14.48 -35.34
N ASN A 49 -18.27 15.75 -35.27
CA ASN A 49 -17.32 16.87 -35.31
C ASN A 49 -16.23 16.64 -34.25
N VAL A 50 -14.98 16.57 -34.70
CA VAL A 50 -13.82 16.52 -33.80
C VAL A 50 -13.85 17.80 -32.96
N PRO A 51 -13.86 17.71 -31.62
CA PRO A 51 -13.86 18.89 -30.77
C PRO A 51 -12.64 19.76 -31.12
N GLN A 52 -12.87 21.00 -31.56
CA GLN A 52 -11.77 21.94 -31.84
C GLN A 52 -11.17 22.56 -30.57
N ARG A 53 -11.86 22.41 -29.42
CA ARG A 53 -11.31 22.83 -28.13
C ARG A 53 -10.28 21.81 -27.65
N SER A 54 -9.10 22.28 -27.27
CA SER A 54 -8.15 21.46 -26.51
C SER A 54 -8.75 21.15 -25.14
N LEU A 55 -8.87 19.87 -24.80
CA LEU A 55 -9.18 19.47 -23.42
C LEU A 55 -8.01 19.84 -22.53
N ASP A 56 -8.28 20.44 -21.37
CA ASP A 56 -7.25 20.62 -20.35
C ASP A 56 -6.86 19.25 -19.82
N ARG A 57 -5.70 18.77 -20.26
CA ARG A 57 -5.11 17.51 -19.82
C ARG A 57 -4.16 17.70 -18.62
N SER A 58 -4.01 18.94 -18.14
CA SER A 58 -3.12 19.25 -17.02
C SER A 58 -3.77 18.99 -15.67
N TRP A 59 -5.10 19.04 -15.59
CA TRP A 59 -5.87 18.78 -14.37
C TRP A 59 -6.41 17.35 -14.34
N GLY A 60 -6.23 16.65 -13.21
CA GLY A 60 -6.79 15.32 -13.03
C GLY A 60 -6.54 14.73 -11.64
N ARG A 61 -6.88 13.46 -11.49
CA ARG A 61 -6.43 12.61 -10.38
C ARG A 61 -5.19 11.87 -10.82
N SER A 62 -4.16 11.91 -9.97
CA SER A 62 -2.90 11.21 -10.15
C SER A 62 -2.60 10.41 -8.89
N SER A 63 -1.76 9.39 -9.01
CA SER A 63 -1.29 8.61 -7.88
C SER A 63 0.22 8.70 -7.74
N TYR A 64 0.74 8.23 -6.61
CA TYR A 64 2.18 8.17 -6.38
C TYR A 64 2.90 7.33 -7.47
N SER A 65 2.40 6.12 -7.76
CA SER A 65 2.98 5.26 -8.79
C SER A 65 2.95 5.91 -10.18
N ALA A 66 1.91 6.70 -10.50
CA ALA A 66 1.87 7.48 -11.74
C ALA A 66 2.97 8.55 -11.80
N TRP A 67 3.29 9.21 -10.68
CA TRP A 67 4.36 10.21 -10.60
C TRP A 67 5.75 9.61 -10.78
N ILE A 68 6.00 8.41 -10.24
CA ILE A 68 7.31 7.75 -10.32
C ILE A 68 7.50 7.04 -11.67
N SER A 69 6.44 6.49 -12.26
CA SER A 69 6.51 5.74 -13.52
C SER A 69 6.82 6.61 -14.76
N SER A 70 6.66 7.94 -14.69
CA SER A 70 6.91 8.85 -15.82
C SER A 70 8.38 8.92 -16.27
N GLN A 71 9.31 8.31 -15.52
CA GLN A 71 10.73 8.25 -15.82
C GLN A 71 11.09 7.31 -17.00
N LYS A 72 10.21 6.36 -17.36
CA LYS A 72 10.49 5.37 -18.41
C LYS A 72 10.12 5.90 -19.80
N GLY A 73 11.10 6.49 -20.49
CA GLY A 73 10.98 6.92 -21.88
C GLY A 73 10.44 5.81 -22.80
N HIS A 74 9.53 6.20 -23.70
CA HIS A 74 9.06 5.50 -24.92
C HIS A 74 8.64 4.01 -24.87
N HIS A 75 8.71 3.32 -23.73
CA HIS A 75 8.10 2.01 -23.56
C HIS A 75 6.83 2.16 -22.75
N LYS A 76 5.70 2.03 -23.46
CA LYS A 76 4.37 1.85 -22.85
C LYS A 76 4.53 0.80 -21.74
N PRO A 77 4.31 1.15 -20.45
CA PRO A 77 4.21 0.11 -19.45
C PRO A 77 3.11 -0.87 -19.90
N ALA A 78 3.32 -2.17 -19.64
CA ALA A 78 2.28 -3.18 -19.81
C ALA A 78 0.97 -2.69 -19.16
N PRO A 79 -0.21 -3.09 -19.64
CA PRO A 79 -1.47 -2.64 -19.06
C PRO A 79 -1.51 -3.02 -17.57
N VAL A 80 -1.22 -2.06 -16.70
CA VAL A 80 -1.34 -2.16 -15.25
C VAL A 80 -2.81 -1.92 -14.93
N ASP A 81 -3.39 -2.71 -14.03
CA ASP A 81 -4.73 -2.48 -13.53
C ASP A 81 -4.85 -1.02 -13.05
N PRO A 82 -5.83 -0.23 -13.54
CA PRO A 82 -6.06 1.14 -13.09
C PRO A 82 -6.12 1.28 -11.57
N ARG A 83 -6.59 0.26 -10.86
CA ARG A 83 -6.65 0.23 -9.39
C ARG A 83 -5.26 0.21 -8.74
N ASN A 84 -4.33 -0.57 -9.29
CA ASN A 84 -2.94 -0.64 -8.81
C ASN A 84 -2.20 0.68 -9.09
N LEU A 85 -2.57 1.38 -10.16
CA LEU A 85 -2.13 2.74 -10.41
C LEU A 85 -2.70 3.68 -9.34
N GLU A 86 -4.01 3.66 -9.06
CA GLU A 86 -4.67 4.57 -8.10
C GLU A 86 -4.20 4.40 -6.64
N GLU A 87 -3.93 3.18 -6.19
CA GLU A 87 -3.63 2.90 -4.77
C GLU A 87 -2.15 3.08 -4.40
N GLY A 88 -1.27 3.37 -5.36
CA GLY A 88 0.16 3.57 -5.08
C GLY A 88 0.90 2.30 -4.65
N ARG A 89 0.30 1.11 -4.89
CA ARG A 89 0.83 -0.18 -4.45
C ARG A 89 2.14 -0.54 -5.12
N ASP A 90 2.90 -1.39 -4.44
CA ASP A 90 4.25 -1.78 -4.82
C ASP A 90 4.26 -2.40 -6.22
N ILE A 91 4.97 -1.74 -7.11
CA ILE A 91 5.35 -2.33 -8.37
C ILE A 91 6.76 -2.83 -8.09
N ASP A 92 6.91 -4.15 -7.97
CA ASP A 92 8.20 -4.82 -8.22
C ASP A 92 8.59 -4.45 -9.65
N ALA A 93 9.15 -3.25 -9.80
CA ALA A 93 9.82 -2.86 -10.99
C ALA A 93 10.98 -3.84 -11.08
N VAL A 94 11.04 -4.57 -12.18
CA VAL A 94 12.31 -5.02 -12.75
C VAL A 94 13.13 -3.74 -12.99
N ALA A 95 13.69 -3.19 -11.92
CA ALA A 95 14.88 -2.40 -11.97
C ALA A 95 15.96 -3.39 -12.38
N ASN A 96 16.59 -3.16 -13.53
CA ASN A 96 17.91 -3.71 -13.77
C ASN A 96 18.82 -3.10 -12.70
N THR A 97 18.87 -3.72 -11.53
CA THR A 97 19.96 -3.56 -10.58
C THR A 97 21.14 -4.34 -11.14
N ASP A 98 21.76 -3.79 -12.18
CA ASP A 98 23.13 -4.15 -12.52
C ASP A 98 24.04 -3.49 -11.47
N ALA A 99 24.83 -4.32 -10.81
CA ALA A 99 25.90 -4.03 -9.84
C ALA A 99 25.50 -3.91 -8.35
N MET A 100 25.62 -5.03 -7.62
CA MET A 100 26.11 -5.02 -6.25
C MET A 100 27.61 -5.37 -6.26
N PRO A 101 28.46 -4.75 -5.42
CA PRO A 101 29.81 -5.24 -5.17
C PRO A 101 29.79 -6.38 -4.12
N ASP A 102 30.60 -7.40 -4.38
CA ASP A 102 30.82 -8.57 -3.52
C ASP A 102 31.17 -8.15 -2.08
N THR A 103 30.46 -8.70 -1.11
CA THR A 103 30.88 -8.65 0.30
C THR A 103 31.15 -10.08 0.75
N GLU A 104 32.42 -10.39 1.01
CA GLU A 104 32.89 -11.72 1.37
C GLU A 104 32.27 -12.24 2.68
N ALA A 105 31.79 -13.48 2.63
CA ALA A 105 31.20 -14.19 3.76
C ALA A 105 32.29 -14.79 4.68
N LEU A 106 32.18 -14.55 5.99
CA LEU A 106 32.85 -15.38 7.01
C LEU A 106 31.82 -16.36 7.58
N GLY A 107 32.10 -17.65 7.41
CA GLY A 107 31.14 -18.73 7.64
C GLY A 107 30.86 -19.07 9.11
N SER A 108 29.63 -19.54 9.34
CA SER A 108 29.30 -20.52 10.37
C SER A 108 28.01 -21.25 9.95
N GLN A 109 28.05 -22.58 9.92
CA GLN A 109 26.93 -23.45 9.56
C GLN A 109 25.85 -23.39 10.64
N VAL A 110 24.74 -22.72 10.32
CA VAL A 110 23.45 -22.78 11.03
C VAL A 110 22.43 -23.24 10.00
N ASP A 111 21.51 -24.13 10.36
CA ASP A 111 20.53 -24.78 9.47
C ASP A 111 20.00 -23.86 8.37
N SER A 112 20.08 -24.31 7.11
CA SER A 112 19.84 -23.49 5.91
C SER A 112 18.41 -22.95 5.79
N ALA A 113 17.45 -23.54 6.50
CA ALA A 113 16.06 -23.07 6.55
C ALA A 113 15.85 -21.88 7.49
N ASP A 114 16.71 -21.70 8.51
CA ASP A 114 16.59 -20.63 9.50
C ASP A 114 17.26 -19.31 9.03
N GLN A 115 18.09 -19.40 7.98
CA GLN A 115 18.74 -18.23 7.36
C GLN A 115 17.88 -17.54 6.30
N ASN A 116 16.93 -18.28 5.72
CA ASN A 116 15.98 -17.78 4.74
C ASN A 116 14.67 -17.52 5.48
N GLY A 117 14.19 -16.27 5.49
CA GLY A 117 12.99 -15.91 6.25
C GLY A 117 11.74 -16.68 5.78
N PRO A 118 10.64 -16.67 6.55
CA PRO A 118 9.44 -17.43 6.23
C PRO A 118 8.83 -17.08 4.85
N LEU A 119 9.07 -15.87 4.34
CA LEU A 119 8.62 -15.43 3.01
C LEU A 119 9.68 -15.56 1.90
N ALA A 120 10.74 -16.37 2.10
CA ALA A 120 11.82 -16.53 1.12
C ALA A 120 11.31 -17.11 -0.22
N GLU A 121 10.48 -18.15 -0.15
CA GLU A 121 9.90 -18.84 -1.30
C GLU A 121 8.55 -18.26 -1.73
N PHE A 122 8.00 -17.30 -0.97
CA PHE A 122 6.73 -16.69 -1.31
C PHE A 122 6.83 -15.96 -2.67
N PRO A 123 5.83 -16.09 -3.56
CA PRO A 123 5.88 -15.51 -4.90
C PRO A 123 6.24 -14.02 -4.90
N LYS A 124 6.92 -13.57 -5.96
CA LYS A 124 7.29 -12.16 -6.16
C LYS A 124 6.28 -11.48 -7.08
N GLY A 125 6.32 -10.16 -7.13
CA GLY A 125 5.51 -9.36 -8.04
C GLY A 125 4.30 -8.69 -7.37
N PRO A 126 3.67 -7.74 -8.07
CA PRO A 126 2.62 -6.89 -7.51
C PRO A 126 1.44 -7.68 -6.91
N GLY A 127 0.99 -8.75 -7.59
CA GLY A 127 -0.14 -9.56 -7.10
C GLY A 127 0.15 -10.29 -5.78
N ALA A 128 1.40 -10.71 -5.57
CA ALA A 128 1.84 -11.35 -4.34
C ALA A 128 2.03 -10.32 -3.22
N GLY A 129 2.59 -9.15 -3.52
CA GLY A 129 2.64 -8.02 -2.60
C GLY A 129 1.23 -7.60 -2.15
N ASP A 130 0.32 -7.38 -3.09
CA ASP A 130 -1.07 -7.00 -2.80
C ASP A 130 -1.79 -8.05 -1.93
N CYS A 131 -1.46 -9.34 -2.08
CA CYS A 131 -1.98 -10.40 -1.22
C CYS A 131 -1.53 -10.19 0.24
N LEU A 132 -0.24 -9.93 0.48
CA LEU A 132 0.29 -9.69 1.83
C LEU A 132 -0.33 -8.44 2.47
N HIS A 133 -0.55 -7.36 1.70
CA HIS A 133 -1.20 -6.15 2.21
C HIS A 133 -2.64 -6.45 2.67
N ARG A 134 -3.44 -7.12 1.82
CA ARG A 134 -4.82 -7.49 2.17
C ARG A 134 -4.90 -8.43 3.38
N ILE A 135 -3.92 -9.31 3.55
CA ILE A 135 -3.81 -10.15 4.74
C ILE A 135 -3.59 -9.25 5.97
N LEU A 136 -2.59 -8.36 5.96
CA LEU A 136 -2.29 -7.47 7.08
C LEU A 136 -3.43 -6.49 7.41
N GLU A 137 -4.22 -6.09 6.42
CA GLU A 137 -5.43 -5.29 6.60
C GLU A 137 -6.51 -6.03 7.43
N LYS A 138 -6.69 -7.32 7.17
CA LYS A 138 -7.81 -8.11 7.69
C LYS A 138 -7.50 -8.93 8.95
N VAL A 139 -6.25 -9.33 9.15
CA VAL A 139 -5.87 -10.16 10.31
C VAL A 139 -5.98 -9.40 11.63
N SER A 140 -6.30 -10.12 12.70
CA SER A 140 -6.21 -9.56 14.04
C SER A 140 -4.74 -9.50 14.47
N PHE A 141 -4.31 -8.30 14.90
CA PHE A 141 -3.02 -8.10 15.54
C PHE A 141 -3.02 -8.60 17.00
N GLN A 142 -4.20 -8.83 17.57
CA GLN A 142 -4.36 -9.30 18.94
C GLN A 142 -4.52 -10.82 18.99
N GLY A 143 -3.88 -11.41 20.00
CA GLY A 143 -3.86 -12.86 20.21
C GLY A 143 -2.79 -13.59 19.40
N PRO A 144 -2.80 -14.93 19.42
CA PRO A 144 -1.86 -15.74 18.64
C PRO A 144 -2.04 -15.54 17.12
N ALA A 145 -0.93 -15.43 16.39
CA ALA A 145 -0.96 -15.22 14.93
C ALA A 145 -1.61 -16.38 14.16
N ASP A 146 -1.49 -17.60 14.69
CA ASP A 146 -2.02 -18.86 14.16
C ASP A 146 -3.47 -19.16 14.59
N GLN A 147 -4.17 -18.19 15.20
CA GLN A 147 -5.58 -18.35 15.51
C GLN A 147 -6.43 -18.63 14.25
N ALA A 148 -7.48 -19.41 14.42
CA ALA A 148 -8.33 -19.87 13.32
C ALA A 148 -8.87 -18.73 12.44
N ALA A 149 -9.17 -17.57 13.02
CA ALA A 149 -9.61 -16.39 12.27
C ALA A 149 -8.52 -15.86 11.31
N ASN A 150 -7.27 -15.80 11.75
CA ASN A 150 -6.15 -15.34 10.90
C ASN A 150 -5.82 -16.38 9.83
N GLN A 151 -5.84 -17.68 10.17
CA GLN A 151 -5.66 -18.76 9.19
C GLN A 151 -6.72 -18.72 8.08
N ALA A 152 -7.99 -18.45 8.43
CA ALA A 152 -9.06 -18.30 7.45
C ALA A 152 -8.83 -17.12 6.51
N VAL A 153 -8.41 -15.96 7.03
CA VAL A 153 -8.05 -14.77 6.24
C VAL A 153 -6.90 -15.06 5.27
N VAL A 154 -5.84 -15.73 5.75
CA VAL A 154 -4.70 -16.10 4.90
C VAL A 154 -5.16 -17.02 3.76
N ALA A 155 -5.93 -18.07 4.05
CA ALA A 155 -6.43 -18.98 3.02
C ALA A 155 -7.33 -18.28 1.99
N GLU A 156 -8.21 -17.38 2.44
CA GLU A 156 -9.09 -16.58 1.56
C GLU A 156 -8.27 -15.71 0.60
N GLU A 157 -7.29 -14.97 1.12
CA GLU A 157 -6.52 -14.01 0.33
C GLU A 157 -5.49 -14.67 -0.60
N LEU A 158 -4.93 -15.82 -0.21
CA LEU A 158 -4.11 -16.65 -1.11
C LEU A 158 -4.95 -17.16 -2.28
N GLY A 159 -6.13 -17.73 -1.98
CA GLY A 159 -7.06 -18.21 -3.00
C GLY A 159 -7.51 -17.09 -3.95
N ARG A 160 -7.78 -15.90 -3.41
CA ARG A 160 -8.14 -14.71 -4.20
C ARG A 160 -7.01 -14.25 -5.13
N ALA A 161 -5.77 -14.33 -4.67
CA ALA A 161 -4.59 -13.96 -5.45
C ALA A 161 -4.17 -15.05 -6.47
N GLY A 162 -4.77 -16.25 -6.41
CA GLY A 162 -4.35 -17.40 -7.21
C GLY A 162 -2.98 -17.95 -6.78
N ILE A 163 -2.60 -17.72 -5.51
CA ILE A 163 -1.37 -18.25 -4.92
C ILE A 163 -1.73 -19.58 -4.24
N ASP A 164 -0.83 -20.56 -4.35
CA ASP A 164 -1.05 -21.89 -3.76
C ASP A 164 -1.22 -21.79 -2.23
N LEU A 165 -2.20 -22.54 -1.72
CA LEU A 165 -2.51 -22.62 -0.29
C LEU A 165 -1.38 -23.27 0.52
N GLU A 166 -0.45 -23.98 -0.13
CA GLU A 166 0.77 -24.50 0.52
C GLU A 166 1.62 -23.40 1.17
N HIS A 167 1.51 -22.15 0.69
CA HIS A 167 2.18 -21.01 1.31
C HIS A 167 1.51 -20.53 2.62
N GLY A 168 0.37 -21.08 3.01
CA GLY A 168 -0.39 -20.64 4.19
C GLY A 168 0.41 -20.68 5.49
N ASP A 169 1.10 -21.78 5.75
CA ASP A 169 1.92 -21.95 6.97
C ASP A 169 3.10 -20.98 7.00
N ALA A 170 3.72 -20.74 5.84
CA ALA A 170 4.80 -19.78 5.68
C ALA A 170 4.33 -18.34 5.99
N VAL A 171 3.15 -17.97 5.49
CA VAL A 171 2.55 -16.65 5.77
C VAL A 171 2.15 -16.50 7.23
N ILE A 172 1.60 -17.53 7.88
CA ILE A 172 1.27 -17.51 9.31
C ILE A 172 2.54 -17.39 10.16
N SER A 173 3.61 -18.09 9.80
CA SER A 173 4.92 -17.95 10.44
C SER A 173 5.47 -16.53 10.30
N ALA A 174 5.37 -15.94 9.10
CA ALA A 174 5.74 -14.54 8.86
C ALA A 174 4.91 -13.56 9.68
N LEU A 175 3.59 -13.75 9.75
CA LEU A 175 2.70 -12.92 10.58
C LEU A 175 3.09 -12.98 12.05
N LYS A 176 3.47 -14.15 12.56
CA LYS A 176 3.94 -14.27 13.95
C LYS A 176 5.15 -13.39 14.21
N THR A 177 6.14 -13.39 13.32
CA THR A 177 7.34 -12.56 13.47
C THR A 177 7.04 -11.08 13.27
N VAL A 178 6.31 -10.71 12.21
CA VAL A 178 5.93 -9.32 11.90
C VAL A 178 5.11 -8.69 13.03
N LEU A 179 4.16 -9.43 13.61
CA LEU A 179 3.31 -8.90 14.68
C LEU A 179 4.06 -8.69 16.00
N THR A 180 5.11 -9.47 16.25
CA THR A 180 5.83 -9.49 17.54
C THR A 180 7.19 -8.80 17.51
N ALA A 181 7.71 -8.50 16.33
CA ALA A 181 8.96 -7.76 16.17
C ALA A 181 8.80 -6.31 16.69
N PRO A 182 9.77 -5.79 17.47
CA PRO A 182 9.77 -4.39 17.87
C PRO A 182 10.01 -3.49 16.66
N LEU A 183 9.21 -2.43 16.50
CA LEU A 183 9.33 -1.47 15.40
C LEU A 183 10.64 -0.66 15.47
N GLY A 184 11.28 -0.58 16.65
CA GLY A 184 12.60 0.01 16.82
C GLY A 184 12.62 1.53 16.67
N GLY A 185 13.83 2.10 16.59
CA GLY A 185 14.01 3.55 16.46
C GLY A 185 13.26 4.33 17.55
N PRO A 186 12.55 5.44 17.20
CA PRO A 186 11.75 6.20 18.16
C PRO A 186 10.54 5.44 18.75
N LEU A 187 10.11 4.34 18.13
CA LEU A 187 9.02 3.47 18.59
C LEU A 187 9.50 2.40 19.58
N GLN A 188 10.83 2.24 19.71
CA GLN A 188 11.48 1.36 20.68
C GLN A 188 10.91 -0.07 20.65
N HIS A 189 10.26 -0.49 21.75
CA HIS A 189 9.75 -1.85 21.95
C HIS A 189 8.30 -2.04 21.48
N LEU A 190 7.65 -1.00 20.93
CA LEU A 190 6.29 -1.11 20.44
C LEU A 190 6.21 -2.12 19.29
N ARG A 191 5.25 -3.03 19.38
CA ARG A 191 4.98 -4.07 18.39
C ARG A 191 3.62 -3.84 17.76
N LEU A 192 3.39 -4.43 16.58
CA LEU A 192 2.06 -4.38 15.98
C LEU A 192 1.03 -5.11 16.84
N SER A 193 1.43 -6.16 17.57
CA SER A 193 0.58 -6.86 18.53
C SER A 193 0.10 -6.01 19.71
N ASP A 194 0.78 -4.89 20.00
CA ASP A 194 0.39 -3.98 21.08
C ASP A 194 -0.69 -2.99 20.63
N LEU A 195 -0.94 -2.90 19.32
CA LEU A 195 -1.94 -2.00 18.75
C LEU A 195 -3.30 -2.67 18.81
N ASP A 196 -4.20 -2.17 19.65
CA ASP A 196 -5.61 -2.56 19.60
C ASP A 196 -6.33 -1.92 18.39
N ALA A 197 -7.60 -2.25 18.19
CA ALA A 197 -8.38 -1.74 17.06
C ALA A 197 -8.69 -0.24 17.13
N LYS A 198 -8.58 0.40 18.30
CA LYS A 198 -8.81 1.85 18.48
C LYS A 198 -7.55 2.66 18.20
N ARG A 199 -6.39 2.03 18.37
CA ARG A 199 -5.08 2.62 18.17
C ARG A 199 -4.56 2.52 16.74
N ARG A 200 -5.33 1.92 15.82
CA ARG A 200 -4.94 1.74 14.42
C ARG A 200 -6.08 1.97 13.43
N LEU A 201 -5.73 2.41 12.23
CA LEU A 201 -6.61 2.54 11.07
C LEU A 201 -5.87 1.94 9.87
N HIS A 202 -6.47 0.93 9.24
CA HIS A 202 -5.94 0.31 8.02
C HIS A 202 -6.43 1.06 6.78
N GLU A 203 -5.61 1.08 5.74
CA GLU A 203 -5.98 1.56 4.39
C GLU A 203 -6.62 2.96 4.40
N LEU A 204 -5.98 3.92 5.09
CA LEU A 204 -6.48 5.29 5.14
C LEU A 204 -6.29 5.96 3.78
N SER A 205 -7.37 5.98 3.00
CA SER A 205 -7.43 6.69 1.72
C SER A 205 -7.43 8.20 1.88
N PHE A 206 -6.75 8.91 0.98
CA PHE A 206 -6.71 10.37 0.97
C PHE A 206 -6.73 10.95 -0.45
N ASP A 207 -7.17 12.21 -0.54
CA ASP A 207 -7.06 13.05 -1.73
C ASP A 207 -6.34 14.35 -1.36
N LEU A 208 -5.09 14.52 -1.80
CA LEU A 208 -4.31 15.73 -1.60
C LEU A 208 -4.47 16.67 -2.79
N PRO A 209 -4.98 17.91 -2.61
CA PRO A 209 -4.96 18.89 -3.68
C PRO A 209 -3.52 19.29 -4.02
N VAL A 210 -3.13 19.11 -5.29
CA VAL A 210 -1.78 19.33 -5.81
C VAL A 210 -1.74 20.51 -6.76
N ALA A 211 -1.95 21.71 -6.21
CA ALA A 211 -1.74 22.96 -6.93
C ALA A 211 -1.35 24.07 -5.96
N GLN A 212 -0.49 24.99 -6.41
CA GLN A 212 -0.15 26.20 -5.67
C GLN A 212 -0.59 27.41 -6.49
N GLN A 213 -1.60 28.15 -6.02
CA GLN A 213 -2.14 29.32 -6.74
C GLN A 213 -2.56 29.02 -8.20
N GLY A 214 -2.94 27.78 -8.50
CA GLY A 214 -3.30 27.34 -9.84
C GLY A 214 -2.14 26.76 -10.66
N ASP A 215 -0.90 26.92 -10.20
CA ASP A 215 0.27 26.29 -10.82
C ASP A 215 0.40 24.82 -10.42
N PRO A 216 0.84 23.95 -11.36
CA PRO A 216 1.07 22.54 -11.07
C PRO A 216 2.24 22.35 -10.12
N VAL A 217 2.13 21.35 -9.24
CA VAL A 217 3.26 20.84 -8.46
C VAL A 217 4.26 20.21 -9.44
N ARG A 218 5.53 20.59 -9.29
CA ARG A 218 6.64 20.09 -10.11
C ARG A 218 7.69 19.37 -9.28
N SER A 219 8.41 18.43 -9.89
CA SER A 219 9.55 17.75 -9.26
C SER A 219 10.56 18.71 -8.64
N ALA A 220 10.86 19.84 -9.30
CA ALA A 220 11.75 20.88 -8.77
C ALA A 220 11.24 21.51 -7.46
N GLY A 221 9.93 21.71 -7.32
CA GLY A 221 9.34 22.25 -6.09
C GLY A 221 9.35 21.23 -4.96
N LEU A 222 9.08 19.96 -5.28
CA LEU A 222 9.22 18.86 -4.32
C LEU A 222 10.68 18.71 -3.85
N ALA A 223 11.64 18.75 -4.77
CA ALA A 223 13.07 18.68 -4.45
C ALA A 223 13.51 19.84 -3.55
N HIS A 224 12.97 21.04 -3.77
CA HIS A 224 13.26 22.19 -2.91
C HIS A 224 12.81 21.97 -1.47
N ALA A 225 11.69 21.28 -1.23
CA ALA A 225 11.25 20.93 0.12
C ALA A 225 12.25 20.01 0.84
N PHE A 226 12.83 19.03 0.14
CA PHE A 226 13.89 18.16 0.69
C PHE A 226 15.23 18.88 0.90
N GLU A 227 15.44 20.03 0.29
CA GLU A 227 16.64 20.86 0.51
C GLU A 227 16.51 21.79 1.71
N ALA A 228 15.30 22.00 2.24
CA ALA A 228 15.08 22.80 3.43
C ALA A 228 15.79 22.20 4.67
N ASP A 229 15.95 20.87 4.70
CA ASP A 229 16.78 20.14 5.66
C ASP A 229 17.78 19.24 4.90
N SER A 230 18.80 19.88 4.31
CA SER A 230 19.72 19.21 3.38
C SER A 230 20.55 18.10 4.01
N ASP A 231 20.78 18.17 5.32
CA ASP A 231 21.65 17.27 6.08
C ASP A 231 20.87 16.10 6.70
N HIS A 232 19.55 16.09 6.56
CA HIS A 232 18.72 14.95 6.96
C HIS A 232 19.04 13.70 6.14
N ARG A 233 18.66 12.53 6.66
CA ARG A 233 18.92 11.20 6.06
C ARG A 233 18.61 11.13 4.55
N PHE A 234 17.52 11.77 4.12
CA PHE A 234 17.11 11.85 2.71
C PHE A 234 17.05 13.30 2.17
N GLY A 235 17.96 14.16 2.59
CA GLY A 235 17.99 15.57 2.17
C GLY A 235 18.57 15.77 0.77
N LYS A 236 19.80 16.30 0.70
CA LYS A 236 20.41 16.79 -0.55
C LYS A 236 20.54 15.74 -1.66
N ASN A 237 20.92 14.51 -1.31
CA ASN A 237 21.16 13.46 -2.32
C ASN A 237 19.86 13.00 -2.97
N TYR A 238 18.82 12.77 -2.18
CA TYR A 238 17.51 12.41 -2.69
C TYR A 238 16.87 13.54 -3.51
N ALA A 239 17.01 14.80 -3.07
CA ALA A 239 16.52 15.96 -3.82
C ALA A 239 17.07 16.03 -5.25
N LYS A 240 18.33 15.60 -5.49
CA LYS A 240 18.90 15.51 -6.84
C LYS A 240 18.18 14.47 -7.70
N SER A 241 17.95 13.26 -7.17
CA SER A 241 17.20 12.21 -7.86
C SER A 241 15.76 12.65 -8.13
N LEU A 242 15.14 13.34 -7.17
CA LEU A 242 13.76 13.81 -7.31
C LEU A 242 13.59 14.82 -8.45
N ARG A 243 14.57 15.69 -8.69
CA ARG A 243 14.56 16.63 -9.83
C ARG A 243 14.58 15.94 -11.19
N GLN A 244 15.08 14.71 -11.27
CA GLN A 244 15.15 13.95 -12.51
C GLN A 244 13.80 13.35 -12.91
N LEU A 245 12.82 13.36 -11.99
CA LEU A 245 11.45 12.95 -12.32
C LEU A 245 10.74 14.03 -13.14
N ASP A 246 9.93 13.60 -14.10
CA ASP A 246 9.03 14.47 -14.86
C ASP A 246 7.67 14.58 -14.17
N ILE A 247 7.67 15.11 -12.95
CA ILE A 247 6.42 15.39 -12.21
C ILE A 247 5.94 16.78 -12.62
N ARG A 248 4.73 16.82 -13.17
CA ARG A 248 3.95 18.04 -13.38
C ARG A 248 2.47 17.71 -13.17
N SER A 249 2.00 17.82 -11.93
CA SER A 249 0.65 17.44 -11.57
C SER A 249 -0.19 18.64 -11.11
N ARG A 250 -1.45 18.67 -11.54
CA ARG A 250 -2.48 19.61 -11.09
C ARG A 250 -3.77 18.84 -10.85
N GLY A 251 -4.49 19.18 -9.77
CA GLY A 251 -5.73 18.49 -9.38
C GLY A 251 -5.54 17.78 -8.06
N PHE A 252 -5.70 16.45 -8.02
CA PHE A 252 -5.56 15.66 -6.81
C PHE A 252 -4.50 14.57 -6.96
N LEU A 253 -3.76 14.35 -5.87
CA LEU A 253 -2.97 13.16 -5.63
C LEU A 253 -3.77 12.24 -4.71
N THR A 254 -4.18 11.11 -5.22
CA THR A 254 -4.92 10.08 -4.47
C THR A 254 -3.94 8.99 -4.05
N GLY A 255 -4.13 8.43 -2.86
CA GLY A 255 -3.36 7.31 -2.34
C GLY A 255 -4.02 6.68 -1.12
N SER A 256 -3.46 5.56 -0.68
CA SER A 256 -3.88 4.85 0.53
C SER A 256 -2.66 4.62 1.43
N ILE A 257 -2.83 4.84 2.73
CA ILE A 257 -1.82 4.56 3.74
C ILE A 257 -2.14 3.19 4.35
N ASP A 258 -1.21 2.23 4.25
CA ASP A 258 -1.45 0.86 4.71
C ASP A 258 -1.87 0.81 6.19
N LEU A 259 -1.14 1.51 7.06
CA LEU A 259 -1.43 1.57 8.49
C LEU A 259 -1.19 2.96 9.06
N VAL A 260 -2.18 3.52 9.75
CA VAL A 260 -2.00 4.66 10.66
C VAL A 260 -2.20 4.17 12.09
N PHE A 261 -1.29 4.49 13.01
CA PHE A 261 -1.39 4.03 14.39
C PHE A 261 -0.87 5.03 15.41
N THR A 262 -1.13 4.77 16.69
CA THR A 262 -0.69 5.59 17.82
C THR A 262 0.35 4.86 18.68
N ASP A 263 1.37 5.58 19.16
CA ASP A 263 2.40 4.99 20.03
C ASP A 263 2.04 4.97 21.53
N GLY A 264 0.90 5.54 21.90
CA GLY A 264 0.35 5.51 23.26
C GLY A 264 -1.12 5.13 23.28
N ASP A 265 -1.64 4.80 24.46
CA ASP A 265 -3.01 4.28 24.64
C ASP A 265 -4.09 5.35 24.51
N ASP A 266 -3.76 6.61 24.80
CA ASP A 266 -4.66 7.75 24.63
C ASP A 266 -4.36 8.47 23.30
N PRO A 267 -5.22 8.33 22.28
CA PRO A 267 -4.98 8.94 20.97
C PRO A 267 -4.96 10.47 20.99
N SER A 268 -5.46 11.10 22.06
CA SER A 268 -5.47 12.56 22.20
C SER A 268 -4.13 13.15 22.64
N THR A 269 -3.26 12.34 23.24
CA THR A 269 -1.94 12.74 23.75
C THR A 269 -0.80 11.96 23.12
N ALA A 270 -1.08 10.83 22.48
CA ALA A 270 -0.11 10.02 21.75
C ALA A 270 0.38 10.67 20.45
N ARG A 271 1.49 10.15 19.92
CA ARG A 271 1.93 10.46 18.55
C ARG A 271 1.29 9.49 17.58
N TRP A 272 0.93 10.02 16.42
CA TRP A 272 0.37 9.31 15.29
C TRP A 272 1.43 9.04 14.24
N TRP A 273 1.47 7.81 13.78
CA TRP A 273 2.51 7.25 12.92
C TRP A 273 1.87 6.66 11.66
N VAL A 274 2.65 6.67 10.58
CA VAL A 274 2.36 5.92 9.37
C VAL A 274 3.23 4.66 9.34
N ALA A 275 2.67 3.52 8.98
CA ALA A 275 3.40 2.33 8.58
C ALA A 275 3.01 1.97 7.14
N ASP A 276 4.00 1.50 6.38
CA ASP A 276 3.84 1.03 5.00
C ASP A 276 4.53 -0.32 4.84
N TRP A 277 3.82 -1.29 4.26
CA TRP A 277 4.27 -2.65 4.08
C TRP A 277 5.04 -2.76 2.76
N LYS A 278 6.23 -3.33 2.81
CA LYS A 278 7.07 -3.53 1.63
C LYS A 278 7.36 -5.00 1.41
N SER A 279 7.05 -5.47 0.20
CA SER A 279 7.27 -6.86 -0.22
C SER A 279 8.49 -7.03 -1.12
N ASN A 280 9.24 -5.93 -1.34
CA ASN A 280 10.43 -5.88 -2.18
C ASN A 280 11.36 -7.04 -1.87
N TRP A 281 11.87 -7.67 -2.93
CA TRP A 281 12.80 -8.77 -2.79
C TRP A 281 14.25 -8.25 -2.77
N ILE A 282 14.92 -8.44 -1.63
CA ILE A 282 16.37 -8.22 -1.47
C ILE A 282 17.00 -9.57 -1.16
N GLY A 283 17.89 -10.05 -2.03
CA GLY A 283 18.46 -11.39 -1.90
C GLY A 283 19.57 -11.69 -2.90
N GLU A 284 20.23 -12.82 -2.71
CA GLU A 284 21.31 -13.31 -3.58
C GLU A 284 20.75 -13.90 -4.87
N ARG A 285 21.40 -13.61 -5.99
CA ARG A 285 21.08 -14.16 -7.32
C ARG A 285 22.25 -14.96 -7.85
N ASP A 286 21.96 -16.00 -8.62
CA ASP A 286 22.98 -16.73 -9.37
C ASP A 286 23.42 -15.95 -10.63
N ASP A 287 24.42 -16.46 -11.34
CA ASP A 287 24.93 -15.89 -12.59
C ASP A 287 23.86 -15.78 -13.69
N SER A 288 22.74 -16.50 -13.56
CA SER A 288 21.60 -16.44 -14.48
C SER A 288 20.53 -15.43 -14.07
N GLY A 289 20.73 -14.74 -12.94
CA GLY A 289 19.81 -13.77 -12.36
C GLY A 289 18.67 -14.38 -11.53
N ARG A 290 18.66 -15.71 -11.32
CA ARG A 290 17.66 -16.39 -10.51
C ARG A 290 18.00 -16.19 -9.03
N GLY A 291 16.98 -15.86 -8.22
CA GLY A 291 17.16 -15.71 -6.77
C GLY A 291 17.50 -17.05 -6.12
N ILE A 292 18.61 -17.09 -5.39
CA ILE A 292 19.10 -18.25 -4.63
C ILE A 292 18.66 -18.17 -3.16
N ALA A 293 18.75 -16.99 -2.55
CA ALA A 293 18.48 -16.80 -1.12
C ALA A 293 17.81 -15.45 -0.87
N CYS A 294 16.91 -15.40 0.12
CA CYS A 294 16.20 -14.20 0.55
C CYS A 294 15.77 -14.39 2.00
N GLY A 295 15.96 -13.34 2.80
CA GLY A 295 15.70 -13.41 4.24
C GLY A 295 16.45 -12.32 5.00
N PRO A 296 16.27 -12.24 6.32
CA PRO A 296 16.70 -11.11 7.15
C PRO A 296 18.15 -10.64 6.92
N ARG A 297 19.08 -11.57 6.66
CA ARG A 297 20.50 -11.24 6.38
C ARG A 297 20.71 -10.30 5.19
N HIS A 298 19.81 -10.29 4.23
CA HIS A 298 19.91 -9.46 3.02
C HIS A 298 19.30 -8.07 3.22
N TYR A 299 18.45 -7.87 4.23
CA TYR A 299 17.76 -6.61 4.52
C TYR A 299 18.59 -5.77 5.49
N SER A 300 19.87 -5.57 5.16
CA SER A 300 20.71 -4.62 5.88
C SER A 300 20.17 -3.19 5.74
N GLN A 301 20.55 -2.29 6.65
CA GLN A 301 20.16 -0.88 6.56
C GLN A 301 20.54 -0.25 5.22
N ALA A 302 21.72 -0.58 4.69
CA ALA A 302 22.19 -0.08 3.40
C ALA A 302 21.34 -0.60 2.24
N ALA A 303 21.05 -1.91 2.22
CA ALA A 303 20.25 -2.52 1.16
C ALA A 303 18.80 -2.01 1.17
N MET A 304 18.18 -1.87 2.35
CA MET A 304 16.86 -1.26 2.47
C MET A 304 16.87 0.21 2.03
N GLU A 305 17.92 0.98 2.38
CA GLU A 305 18.03 2.38 1.98
C GLU A 305 18.20 2.54 0.46
N GLU A 306 18.92 1.64 -0.19
CA GLU A 306 19.00 1.58 -1.64
C GLU A 306 17.61 1.38 -2.28
N GLN A 307 16.81 0.43 -1.76
CA GLN A 307 15.43 0.23 -2.22
C GLN A 307 14.55 1.46 -1.96
N MET A 308 14.69 2.09 -0.79
CA MET A 308 13.97 3.32 -0.46
C MET A 308 14.24 4.43 -1.49
N LEU A 309 15.51 4.60 -1.89
CA LEU A 309 15.89 5.61 -2.88
C LEU A 309 15.44 5.23 -4.29
N ALA A 310 15.63 3.97 -4.70
CA ALA A 310 15.28 3.47 -6.03
C ALA A 310 13.78 3.59 -6.32
N HIS A 311 12.94 3.36 -5.31
CA HIS A 311 11.48 3.46 -5.43
C HIS A 311 10.91 4.80 -4.96
N HIS A 312 11.77 5.79 -4.68
CA HIS A 312 11.41 7.13 -4.22
C HIS A 312 10.57 7.17 -2.92
N TYR A 313 10.60 6.12 -2.10
CA TYR A 313 9.82 6.01 -0.86
C TYR A 313 9.97 7.19 0.12
N PRO A 314 11.10 7.91 0.22
CA PRO A 314 11.15 9.14 1.00
C PRO A 314 10.10 10.19 0.61
N LEU A 315 9.79 10.37 -0.69
CA LEU A 315 8.69 11.24 -1.14
C LEU A 315 7.34 10.67 -0.72
N GLN A 316 7.11 9.37 -0.89
CA GLN A 316 5.88 8.70 -0.48
C GLN A 316 5.60 8.93 1.02
N ALA A 317 6.61 8.71 1.87
CA ALA A 317 6.53 8.92 3.31
C ALA A 317 6.14 10.36 3.67
N HIS A 318 6.73 11.36 3.01
CA HIS A 318 6.38 12.77 3.24
C HIS A 318 4.97 13.12 2.78
N LEU A 319 4.50 12.54 1.67
CA LEU A 319 3.13 12.73 1.19
C LEU A 319 2.12 12.08 2.14
N TYR A 320 2.42 10.90 2.68
CA TYR A 320 1.58 10.22 3.66
C TYR A 320 1.54 10.98 4.98
N LEU A 321 2.67 11.48 5.46
CA LEU A 321 2.71 12.36 6.63
C LEU A 321 1.95 13.67 6.41
N LEU A 322 2.00 14.26 5.22
CA LEU A 322 1.21 15.44 4.89
C LEU A 322 -0.30 15.14 4.88
N ALA A 323 -0.70 13.99 4.33
CA ALA A 323 -2.08 13.54 4.39
C ALA A 323 -2.55 13.34 5.84
N LEU A 324 -1.72 12.68 6.66
CA LEU A 324 -1.98 12.46 8.07
C LEU A 324 -2.03 13.78 8.87
N ASP A 325 -1.09 14.70 8.68
CA ASP A 325 -1.09 16.03 9.32
C ASP A 325 -2.40 16.78 9.05
N ARG A 326 -2.84 16.80 7.79
CA ARG A 326 -4.11 17.45 7.42
C ARG A 326 -5.33 16.76 8.01
N TYR A 327 -5.32 15.42 8.02
CA TYR A 327 -6.39 14.63 8.61
C TYR A 327 -6.50 14.89 10.13
N LEU A 328 -5.38 14.84 10.84
CA LEU A 328 -5.34 15.06 12.29
C LEU A 328 -5.70 16.50 12.66
N ARG A 329 -5.26 17.50 11.87
CA ARG A 329 -5.68 18.89 12.08
C ARG A 329 -7.20 19.08 12.03
N TRP A 330 -7.90 18.25 11.26
CA TRP A 330 -9.35 18.29 11.18
C TRP A 330 -10.04 17.48 12.27
N ARG A 331 -9.43 16.38 12.72
CA ARG A 331 -10.10 15.37 13.56
C ARG A 331 -9.66 15.35 15.01
N LEU A 332 -8.47 15.87 15.32
CA LEU A 332 -7.92 15.88 16.67
C LEU A 332 -7.97 17.30 17.26
N ASP A 333 -8.77 17.46 18.31
CA ASP A 333 -8.86 18.70 19.05
C ASP A 333 -7.52 19.05 19.70
N GLY A 334 -7.07 20.30 19.54
CA GLY A 334 -5.78 20.73 20.08
C GLY A 334 -4.56 20.16 19.34
N TYR A 335 -4.72 19.68 18.10
CA TYR A 335 -3.63 19.16 17.29
C TYR A 335 -2.46 20.15 17.15
N ASP A 336 -1.28 19.64 17.51
CA ASP A 336 0.03 20.26 17.33
C ASP A 336 0.95 19.25 16.64
N PRO A 337 1.46 19.52 15.42
CA PRO A 337 2.29 18.57 14.70
C PRO A 337 3.59 18.21 15.43
N ASN A 338 4.18 19.12 16.22
CA ASN A 338 5.41 18.83 16.95
C ASN A 338 5.21 17.84 18.11
N ARG A 339 3.96 17.71 18.58
CA ARG A 339 3.59 16.85 19.69
C ARG A 339 2.94 15.55 19.23
N HIS A 340 2.15 15.60 18.17
CA HIS A 340 1.28 14.50 17.77
C HIS A 340 1.70 13.82 16.47
N LEU A 341 2.58 14.40 15.64
CA LEU A 341 3.08 13.72 14.45
C LEU A 341 4.34 12.93 14.81
N GLY A 342 4.26 11.60 14.73
CA GLY A 342 5.34 10.69 15.12
C GLY A 342 6.36 10.45 14.02
N GLY A 343 5.89 10.24 12.79
CA GLY A 343 6.74 9.92 11.64
C GLY A 343 6.24 8.69 10.89
N TYR A 344 7.15 8.02 10.21
CA TYR A 344 6.84 6.87 9.35
C TYR A 344 7.71 5.65 9.70
N ALA A 345 7.19 4.46 9.41
CA ALA A 345 7.87 3.17 9.52
C ALA A 345 7.66 2.37 8.23
N TYR A 346 8.74 2.00 7.56
CA TYR A 346 8.68 1.11 6.39
C TYR A 346 9.08 -0.29 6.83
N VAL A 347 8.20 -1.26 6.60
CA VAL A 347 8.33 -2.62 7.11
C VAL A 347 8.53 -3.57 5.93
N PHE A 348 9.79 -3.93 5.68
CA PHE A 348 10.16 -4.90 4.64
C PHE A 348 9.83 -6.32 5.12
N LEU A 349 8.65 -6.82 4.75
CA LEU A 349 8.05 -8.05 5.29
C LEU A 349 8.94 -9.28 5.13
N ARG A 350 9.69 -9.37 4.02
CA ARG A 350 10.60 -10.50 3.74
C ARG A 350 11.91 -10.45 4.55
N GLY A 351 12.21 -9.31 5.16
CA GLY A 351 13.40 -9.08 5.98
C GLY A 351 13.18 -9.30 7.48
N ILE A 352 11.96 -9.66 7.86
CA ILE A 352 11.53 -9.99 9.21
C ILE A 352 11.37 -11.50 9.30
#